data_AF-A0A2K3MVB2-F1
#
_entry.id   AF-A0A2K3MVB2-F1
#
_cell.length_a   1.000
_cell.length_b   1.000
_cell.length_c   1.000
_cell.angle_alpha   90.00
_cell.angle_beta   90.00
_cell.angle_gamma   90.00
#
_symmetry.space_group_name_H-M   'P 1'
#
loop_
_entity.id
_entity.type
_entity.pdbx_description
1 polymer ?
#
loop_
_entity_poly.entity_id
_entity_poly.type
_entity_poly.pdbx_seq_one_letter_code
_entity_poly.pdbx_strand_id
1 'polypeptide(L)'
;AEVVCEELQKDLCSFSIASSGKRCLLETEKAADGGVEYQCTTSEVVVERMAGYIETNQCVKACGVERNSVGISSDALLEPQFTAKLCSPSCYQNCPNIVDLYFNLAAGEGVFLPDLCEMQKTNPRRAMVELVSSGAASGPVSSVSEDMHVAFAPAPL
;
A
#
# COMPACT_ATOMS: atom_id res chain seq x y z
N ALA A 1 -14.54 -1.87 -23.15
CA ALA A 1 -15.50 -1.03 -22.40
C ALA A 1 -14.69 0.06 -21.73
N GLU A 2 -15.20 1.28 -21.69
CA GLU A 2 -14.59 2.38 -20.94
C GLU A 2 -14.95 2.22 -19.46
N VAL A 3 -14.00 2.53 -18.57
CA VAL A 3 -14.23 2.54 -17.12
C VAL A 3 -14.12 3.99 -16.65
N VAL A 4 -15.24 4.54 -16.19
CA VAL A 4 -15.36 5.86 -15.57
C VAL A 4 -15.78 5.65 -14.12
N CYS A 5 -14.99 6.11 -13.15
CA CYS A 5 -15.21 5.79 -11.74
C CYS A 5 -16.60 6.25 -11.26
N GLU A 6 -17.00 7.44 -11.67
CA GLU A 6 -18.26 8.09 -11.28
C GLU A 6 -19.51 7.36 -11.83
N GLU A 7 -19.33 6.48 -12.81
CA GLU A 7 -20.41 5.65 -13.37
C GLU A 7 -20.45 4.23 -12.77
N LEU A 8 -19.47 3.86 -11.93
CA LEU A 8 -19.42 2.54 -11.31
C LEU A 8 -20.42 2.42 -10.16
N GLN A 9 -21.00 1.24 -10.04
CA GLN A 9 -21.73 0.86 -8.84
C GLN A 9 -20.78 0.80 -7.64
N LYS A 10 -21.30 1.04 -6.43
CA LYS A 10 -20.49 1.09 -5.20
C LYS A 10 -19.63 -0.15 -4.97
N ASP A 11 -20.14 -1.33 -5.35
CA ASP A 11 -19.45 -2.62 -5.21
C ASP A 11 -18.52 -2.93 -6.38
N LEU A 12 -18.39 -2.03 -7.35
CA LEU A 12 -17.36 -2.11 -8.40
C LEU A 12 -16.32 -0.99 -8.27
N CYS A 13 -16.52 -0.04 -7.34
CA CYS A 13 -15.67 1.13 -7.22
C CYS A 13 -14.27 0.81 -6.67
N SER A 14 -14.20 0.26 -5.45
CA SER A 14 -12.92 -0.01 -4.80
C SER A 14 -12.13 -1.04 -5.61
N PHE A 15 -10.82 -0.78 -5.74
CA PHE A 15 -9.90 -1.57 -6.57
C PHE A 15 -10.20 -1.55 -8.07
N SER A 16 -10.89 -0.52 -8.58
CA SER A 16 -10.97 -0.27 -10.02
C SER A 16 -9.97 0.79 -10.48
N ILE A 17 -9.64 0.75 -11.75
CA ILE A 17 -8.78 1.71 -12.43
C ILE A 17 -9.54 2.21 -13.65
N ALA A 18 -9.77 3.53 -13.70
CA ALA A 18 -10.41 4.18 -14.82
C ALA A 18 -9.61 3.97 -16.12
N SER A 19 -10.26 4.17 -17.26
CA SER A 19 -9.60 4.16 -18.56
C SER A 19 -8.52 5.25 -18.68
N SER A 20 -8.56 6.29 -17.85
CA SER A 20 -7.51 7.30 -17.70
C SER A 20 -6.25 6.80 -16.99
N GLY A 21 -6.25 5.58 -16.45
CA GLY A 21 -5.15 5.01 -15.66
C GLY A 21 -5.15 5.43 -14.19
N LYS A 22 -6.13 6.23 -13.75
CA LYS A 22 -6.28 6.67 -12.36
C LYS A 22 -7.10 5.66 -11.54
N ARG A 23 -6.79 5.48 -10.25
CA ARG A 23 -7.54 4.58 -9.35
C ARG A 23 -8.90 5.19 -8.98
N CYS A 24 -9.92 4.35 -8.87
CA CYS A 24 -11.22 4.72 -8.31
C CYS A 24 -11.21 4.60 -6.78
N LEU A 25 -11.85 5.55 -6.09
CA LEU A 25 -11.99 5.58 -4.65
C LEU A 25 -13.46 5.66 -4.26
N LEU A 26 -13.84 4.82 -3.29
CA LEU A 26 -15.15 4.89 -2.66
C LEU A 26 -15.07 5.84 -1.47
N GLU A 27 -15.85 6.91 -1.51
CA GLU A 27 -15.93 7.94 -0.48
C GLU A 27 -17.34 7.95 0.13
N THR A 28 -17.43 8.48 1.35
CA THR A 28 -18.71 8.67 2.04
C THR A 28 -19.10 10.13 2.06
N GLU A 29 -20.33 10.41 1.64
CA GLU A 29 -20.95 11.72 1.76
C GLU A 29 -22.13 11.67 2.73
N LYS A 30 -22.42 12.82 3.36
CA LYS A 30 -23.56 12.92 4.27
C LYS A 30 -24.82 13.18 3.44
N ALA A 31 -25.74 12.23 3.50
CA ALA A 31 -27.03 12.34 2.83
C ALA A 31 -27.90 13.44 3.45
N ALA A 32 -28.85 13.97 2.67
CA ALA A 32 -29.74 15.05 3.11
C ALA A 32 -30.63 14.67 4.31
N ASP A 33 -30.92 13.38 4.49
CA ASP A 33 -31.68 12.82 5.61
C ASP A 33 -30.81 12.52 6.85
N GLY A 34 -29.50 12.82 6.78
CA GLY A 34 -28.53 12.51 7.82
C GLY A 34 -27.91 11.11 7.73
N GLY A 35 -28.26 10.33 6.70
CA GLY A 35 -27.63 9.05 6.38
C GLY A 35 -26.23 9.18 5.76
N VAL A 36 -25.67 8.03 5.38
CA VAL A 36 -24.40 7.94 4.66
C VAL A 36 -24.67 7.48 3.23
N GLU A 37 -24.28 8.31 2.27
CA GLU A 37 -24.24 7.98 0.85
C GLU A 37 -22.81 7.64 0.45
N TYR A 38 -22.68 6.80 -0.58
CA TYR A 38 -21.38 6.41 -1.11
C TYR A 38 -21.22 7.00 -2.50
N GLN A 39 -20.08 7.61 -2.76
CA GLN A 39 -19.73 8.12 -4.07
C GLN A 39 -18.44 7.45 -4.56
N CYS A 40 -18.43 7.05 -5.82
CA CYS A 40 -17.21 6.61 -6.47
C CYS A 40 -16.57 7.78 -7.20
N THR A 41 -15.31 8.09 -6.89
CA THR A 41 -14.58 9.21 -7.46
C THR A 41 -13.26 8.75 -8.06
N THR A 42 -12.79 9.48 -9.07
CA THR A 42 -11.46 9.27 -9.65
C THR A 42 -10.39 9.94 -8.79
N SER A 43 -9.44 9.16 -8.26
CA SER A 43 -8.29 9.69 -7.51
C SER A 43 -7.23 10.32 -8.40
N GLU A 44 -6.29 11.06 -7.81
CA GLU A 44 -5.09 11.54 -8.52
C GLU A 44 -3.96 10.49 -8.63
N VAL A 45 -4.16 9.28 -8.09
CA VAL A 45 -3.15 8.22 -8.11
C VAL A 45 -3.18 7.50 -9.45
N VAL A 46 -2.15 7.73 -10.26
CA VAL A 46 -1.95 7.09 -11.57
C VAL A 46 -1.31 5.71 -11.39
N VAL A 47 -1.85 4.70 -12.07
CA VAL A 47 -1.30 3.35 -12.14
C VAL A 47 -0.47 3.20 -13.42
N GLU A 48 0.80 2.81 -13.28
CA GLU A 48 1.74 2.82 -14.41
C GLU A 48 1.42 1.80 -15.50
N ARG A 49 0.93 0.60 -15.12
CA ARG A 49 0.86 -0.56 -16.03
C ARG A 49 -0.54 -1.08 -16.32
N MET A 50 -1.57 -0.40 -15.82
CA MET A 50 -2.95 -0.88 -15.91
C MET A 50 -3.91 0.30 -16.06
N ALA A 51 -4.91 0.16 -16.94
CA ALA A 51 -5.97 1.13 -17.16
C ALA A 51 -7.25 0.39 -17.58
N GLY A 52 -8.42 0.92 -17.22
CA GLY A 52 -9.70 0.33 -17.58
C GLY A 52 -9.93 -1.06 -16.97
N TYR A 53 -9.56 -1.25 -15.71
CA TYR A 53 -9.59 -2.54 -15.02
C TYR A 53 -10.53 -2.51 -13.81
N ILE A 54 -11.30 -3.58 -13.64
CA ILE A 54 -12.16 -3.79 -12.45
C ILE A 54 -11.71 -5.10 -11.81
N GLU A 55 -11.37 -5.04 -10.52
CA GLU A 55 -10.89 -6.21 -9.80
C GLU A 55 -11.98 -7.28 -9.64
N THR A 56 -11.55 -8.54 -9.68
CA THR A 56 -12.45 -9.70 -9.61
C THR A 56 -12.84 -10.04 -8.17
N ASN A 57 -14.01 -10.67 -8.00
CA ASN A 57 -14.43 -11.21 -6.69
C ASN A 57 -13.44 -12.23 -6.14
N GLN A 58 -12.80 -13.00 -7.03
CA GLN A 58 -11.77 -13.95 -6.65
C GLN A 58 -10.59 -13.25 -5.98
N CYS A 59 -10.09 -12.16 -6.56
CA CYS A 59 -8.97 -11.41 -6.00
C CYS A 59 -9.34 -10.65 -4.72
N VAL A 60 -10.50 -10.02 -4.67
CA VAL A 60 -11.04 -9.39 -3.46
C VAL A 60 -11.01 -10.40 -2.29
N LYS A 61 -11.53 -11.60 -2.52
CA LYS A 61 -11.54 -12.67 -1.51
C LYS A 61 -10.14 -13.20 -1.17
N ALA A 62 -9.30 -13.42 -2.17
CA ALA A 62 -7.96 -13.98 -2.00
C ALA A 62 -7.05 -13.04 -1.19
N CYS A 63 -7.13 -11.74 -1.46
CA CYS A 63 -6.35 -10.72 -0.78
C CYS A 63 -6.95 -10.28 0.56
N GLY A 64 -8.19 -10.68 0.86
CA GLY A 64 -8.83 -10.33 2.13
C GLY A 64 -9.28 -8.88 2.23
N VAL A 65 -9.57 -8.24 1.09
CA VAL A 65 -10.12 -6.89 1.02
C VAL A 65 -11.64 -6.93 0.82
N GLU A 66 -12.31 -5.79 0.98
CA GLU A 66 -13.76 -5.66 0.83
C GLU A 66 -14.14 -4.71 -0.31
N ARG A 67 -15.17 -5.07 -1.07
CA ARG A 67 -15.62 -4.29 -2.24
C ARG A 67 -16.11 -2.88 -1.90
N ASN A 68 -16.56 -2.69 -0.66
CA ASN A 68 -17.08 -1.46 -0.11
C ASN A 68 -16.08 -0.79 0.85
N SER A 69 -14.79 -1.10 0.74
CA SER A 69 -13.75 -0.41 1.51
C SER A 69 -13.75 1.08 1.16
N VAL A 70 -14.05 1.91 2.15
CA VAL A 70 -13.93 3.36 2.12
C VAL A 70 -12.61 3.73 2.77
N GLY A 71 -11.81 4.59 2.14
CA GLY A 71 -10.53 5.04 2.70
C GLY A 71 -9.54 3.88 2.85
N ILE A 72 -8.81 3.57 1.78
CA ILE A 72 -7.78 2.52 1.82
C ILE A 72 -6.54 3.07 2.52
N SER A 73 -6.19 2.51 3.68
CA SER A 73 -5.03 2.90 4.49
C SER A 73 -3.92 1.83 4.49
N SER A 74 -2.68 2.28 4.68
CA SER A 74 -1.52 1.43 4.96
C SER A 74 -1.64 0.69 6.31
N ASP A 75 -2.45 1.18 7.25
CA ASP A 75 -2.65 0.57 8.58
C ASP A 75 -3.11 -0.90 8.51
N ALA A 76 -3.83 -1.28 7.45
CA ALA A 76 -4.25 -2.66 7.25
C ALA A 76 -3.06 -3.64 7.22
N LEU A 77 -1.86 -3.19 6.81
CA LEU A 77 -0.64 -4.00 6.81
C LEU A 77 -0.18 -4.40 8.22
N LEU A 78 -0.62 -3.67 9.25
CA LEU A 78 -0.37 -4.00 10.65
C LEU A 78 -1.24 -5.17 11.12
N GLU A 79 -2.32 -5.49 10.41
CA GLU A 79 -3.20 -6.61 10.73
C GLU A 79 -2.63 -7.94 10.19
N PRO A 80 -2.28 -8.90 11.05
CA PRO A 80 -1.58 -10.10 10.61
C PRO A 80 -2.46 -11.00 9.74
N GLN A 81 -3.77 -10.97 9.95
CA GLN A 81 -4.73 -11.74 9.16
C GLN A 81 -4.85 -11.18 7.74
N PHE A 82 -4.86 -9.86 7.61
CA PHE A 82 -4.84 -9.19 6.31
C PHE A 82 -3.52 -9.48 5.58
N THR A 83 -2.38 -9.20 6.23
CA THR A 83 -1.05 -9.41 5.65
C THR A 83 -0.81 -10.87 5.27
N ALA A 84 -1.32 -11.84 6.04
CA ALA A 84 -1.28 -13.26 5.66
C ALA A 84 -2.03 -13.55 4.34
N LYS A 85 -3.19 -12.93 4.13
CA LYS A 85 -3.97 -13.09 2.89
C LYS A 85 -3.32 -12.36 1.72
N LEU A 86 -2.89 -11.12 1.92
CA LEU A 86 -2.17 -10.32 0.92
C LEU A 86 -0.92 -11.05 0.43
N CYS A 87 -0.13 -11.61 1.35
CA CYS A 87 1.11 -12.34 1.05
C CYS A 87 0.88 -13.81 0.64
N SER A 88 -0.36 -14.29 0.61
CA SER A 88 -0.67 -15.63 0.13
C SER A 88 -0.40 -15.74 -1.38
N PRO A 89 0.04 -16.90 -1.91
CA PRO A 89 0.26 -17.06 -3.35
C PRO A 89 -0.98 -16.72 -4.19
N SER A 90 -2.17 -17.04 -3.67
CA SER A 90 -3.46 -16.76 -4.32
C SER A 90 -3.69 -15.26 -4.56
N CYS A 91 -3.21 -14.39 -3.67
CA CYS A 91 -3.28 -12.94 -3.88
C CYS A 91 -2.01 -12.42 -4.57
N TYR A 92 -0.86 -12.63 -3.94
CA TYR A 92 0.40 -11.99 -4.29
C TYR A 92 0.83 -12.24 -5.75
N GLN A 93 0.53 -13.41 -6.29
CA GLN A 93 0.94 -13.82 -7.65
C GLN A 93 -0.16 -13.62 -8.70
N ASN A 94 -1.43 -13.49 -8.29
CA ASN A 94 -2.57 -13.54 -9.22
C ASN A 94 -3.42 -12.27 -9.23
N CYS A 95 -3.20 -11.34 -8.30
CA CYS A 95 -4.02 -10.13 -8.13
C CYS A 95 -3.15 -8.86 -8.22
N PRO A 96 -2.54 -8.58 -9.38
CA PRO A 96 -1.53 -7.55 -9.53
C PRO A 96 -2.02 -6.15 -9.17
N ASN A 97 -3.30 -5.84 -9.34
CA ASN A 97 -3.86 -4.53 -9.02
C ASN A 97 -3.93 -4.26 -7.51
N ILE A 98 -4.47 -5.20 -6.72
CA ILE A 98 -4.48 -5.10 -5.25
C ILE A 98 -3.04 -5.12 -4.71
N VAL A 99 -2.19 -6.00 -5.24
CA VAL A 99 -0.79 -6.11 -4.80
C VAL A 99 -0.03 -4.82 -5.10
N ASP A 100 -0.19 -4.23 -6.28
CA ASP A 100 0.41 -2.94 -6.63
C ASP A 100 -0.04 -1.81 -5.69
N LEU A 101 -1.33 -1.77 -5.34
CA LEU A 101 -1.86 -0.78 -4.40
C LEU A 101 -1.16 -0.87 -3.03
N TYR A 102 -1.14 -2.07 -2.44
CA TYR A 102 -0.53 -2.24 -1.12
C TYR A 102 1.00 -2.20 -1.15
N PHE A 103 1.63 -2.52 -2.29
CA PHE A 103 3.06 -2.31 -2.48
C PHE A 103 3.41 -0.82 -2.39
N ASN A 104 2.64 0.03 -3.08
CA ASN A 104 2.84 1.47 -3.07
C ASN A 104 2.49 2.10 -1.71
N LEU A 105 1.44 1.61 -1.03
CA LEU A 105 1.12 2.04 0.34
C LEU A 105 2.24 1.66 1.32
N ALA A 106 2.74 0.43 1.26
CA ALA A 106 3.87 0.00 2.09
C ALA A 106 5.13 0.84 1.83
N ALA A 107 5.43 1.11 0.56
CA ALA A 107 6.56 1.95 0.17
C ALA A 107 6.44 3.39 0.71
N GLY A 108 5.21 3.92 0.75
CA GLY A 108 4.90 5.20 1.40
C GLY A 108 5.23 5.23 2.90
N GLU A 109 5.13 4.08 3.57
CA GLU A 109 5.53 3.87 4.98
C GLU A 109 7.01 3.48 5.14
N GLY A 110 7.81 3.48 4.06
CA GLY A 110 9.20 3.06 4.10
C GLY A 110 9.41 1.55 4.23
N VAL A 111 8.40 0.75 3.91
CA VAL A 111 8.40 -0.71 4.04
C VAL A 111 8.40 -1.37 2.66
N PHE A 112 9.28 -2.35 2.45
CA PHE A 112 9.27 -3.15 1.25
C PHE A 112 8.33 -4.35 1.40
N LEU A 113 7.20 -4.33 0.70
CA LEU A 113 6.17 -5.37 0.81
C LEU A 113 6.70 -6.82 0.60
N PRO A 114 7.62 -7.11 -0.35
CA PRO A 114 8.19 -8.45 -0.47
C PRO A 114 8.91 -8.94 0.80
N ASP A 115 9.69 -8.07 1.45
CA ASP A 115 10.38 -8.41 2.70
C ASP A 115 9.36 -8.67 3.82
N LEU A 116 8.32 -7.83 3.90
CA LEU A 116 7.21 -8.04 4.83
C LEU A 116 6.55 -9.41 4.61
N CYS A 117 6.34 -9.82 3.36
CA CYS A 117 5.73 -11.10 3.05
C CYS A 117 6.63 -12.29 3.38
N GLU A 118 7.94 -12.20 3.19
CA GLU A 118 8.89 -13.25 3.60
C GLU A 118 8.97 -13.36 5.14
N MET A 119 8.95 -12.22 5.83
CA MET A 119 8.87 -12.20 7.29
C MET A 119 7.56 -12.76 7.83
N GLN A 120 6.43 -12.47 7.18
CA GLN A 120 5.14 -13.02 7.59
C GLN A 120 5.20 -14.56 7.58
N LYS A 121 5.77 -15.16 6.53
CA LYS A 121 5.84 -16.62 6.38
C LYS A 121 6.70 -17.28 7.47
N THR A 122 7.77 -16.61 7.88
CA THR A 122 8.77 -17.16 8.81
C THR A 122 8.49 -16.80 10.27
N ASN A 123 8.07 -15.57 10.55
CA ASN A 123 7.74 -15.07 11.89
C ASN A 123 6.74 -13.89 11.84
N PRO A 124 5.43 -14.16 11.92
CA PRO A 124 4.38 -13.13 11.87
C PRO A 124 4.50 -12.04 12.96
N ARG A 125 5.03 -12.37 14.15
CA ARG A 125 5.20 -11.37 15.22
C ARG A 125 6.30 -10.36 14.92
N ARG A 126 7.36 -10.79 14.22
CA ARG A 126 8.48 -9.91 13.86
C ARG A 126 8.09 -8.94 12.75
N ALA A 127 7.30 -9.40 11.78
CA ALA A 127 6.78 -8.58 10.68
C ALA A 127 6.07 -7.30 11.19
N MET A 128 5.23 -7.43 12.22
CA MET A 128 4.58 -6.28 12.86
C MET A 128 5.55 -5.30 13.51
N VAL A 129 6.55 -5.82 14.23
CA VAL A 129 7.49 -4.95 14.98
C VAL A 129 8.29 -4.09 14.02
N GLU A 130 8.69 -4.65 12.88
CA GLU A 130 9.43 -3.89 11.85
C GLU A 130 8.52 -2.85 11.18
N LEU A 131 7.26 -3.19 10.82
CA LEU A 131 6.29 -2.22 10.32
C LEU A 131 6.09 -1.02 11.27
N VAL A 132 5.93 -1.28 12.56
CA VAL A 132 5.74 -0.22 13.57
C VAL A 132 7.01 0.57 13.82
N SER A 133 8.20 -0.04 13.63
CA SER A 133 9.49 0.63 13.85
C SER A 133 9.98 1.41 12.63
N SER A 134 9.54 1.06 11.42
CA SER A 134 9.95 1.68 10.15
C SER A 134 9.41 3.10 9.93
N GLY A 135 8.55 3.61 10.82
CA GLY A 135 8.20 5.03 10.87
C GLY A 135 9.38 5.97 11.20
N ALA A 136 10.57 5.42 11.48
CA ALA A 136 11.81 6.18 11.55
C ALA A 136 12.43 6.32 10.16
N ALA A 137 12.26 7.49 9.54
CA ALA A 137 12.91 7.88 8.30
C ALA A 137 14.39 7.44 8.29
N SER A 138 14.78 6.69 7.25
CA SER A 138 16.18 6.31 7.04
C SER A 138 17.02 7.58 6.87
N GLY A 139 17.76 7.95 7.91
CA GLY A 139 18.80 8.98 7.82
C GLY A 139 19.83 8.61 6.76
N PRO A 140 20.54 9.60 6.18
CA PRO A 140 21.40 9.36 5.03
C PRO A 140 22.51 8.36 5.39
N VAL A 141 22.71 7.37 4.51
CA VAL A 141 23.83 6.45 4.57
C VAL A 141 25.13 7.25 4.47
N SER A 142 25.89 7.30 5.58
CA SER A 142 27.24 7.87 5.55
C SER A 142 28.17 6.84 4.92
N SER A 143 28.43 7.01 3.63
CA SER A 143 29.45 6.30 2.89
C SER A 143 30.80 6.53 3.56
N VAL A 144 31.47 5.43 3.88
CA VAL A 144 32.83 5.40 4.40
C VAL A 144 33.80 6.22 3.53
N SER A 145 34.69 6.94 4.18
CA SER A 145 36.00 7.29 3.62
C SER A 145 37.00 7.26 4.76
N GLU A 146 37.72 6.13 4.85
CA GLU A 146 38.99 6.08 5.54
C GLU A 146 39.94 7.03 4.80
N ASP A 147 40.37 8.11 5.45
CA ASP A 147 41.68 8.69 5.16
C ASP A 147 42.39 9.05 6.46
N MET A 148 43.64 8.65 6.47
CA MET A 148 44.51 8.44 7.59
C MET A 148 45.45 9.63 7.68
N HIS A 149 45.29 10.52 8.65
CA HIS A 149 46.31 11.52 8.98
C HIS A 149 46.46 11.69 10.50
N VAL A 150 47.45 10.97 11.03
CA VAL A 150 48.04 11.23 12.35
C VAL A 150 48.71 12.59 12.31
N ALA A 151 48.23 13.54 13.11
CA ALA A 151 48.93 14.80 13.37
C ALA A 151 49.13 14.97 14.88
N PHE A 152 50.40 14.87 15.30
CA PHE A 152 50.88 15.22 16.62
C PHE A 152 50.62 16.71 16.90
N ALA A 153 50.00 17.03 18.04
CA ALA A 153 49.96 18.39 18.56
C ALA A 153 51.12 18.60 19.55
N PRO A 154 51.89 19.69 19.44
CA PRO A 154 53.00 19.97 20.33
C PRO A 154 52.50 20.60 21.64
N ALA A 155 53.17 20.29 22.75
CA ALA A 155 53.26 21.20 23.90
C ALA A 155 54.41 22.21 23.64
N PRO A 156 54.63 23.29 24.43
CA PRO A 156 53.83 23.96 25.47
C PRO A 156 53.84 25.51 25.34
N LEU A 157 53.17 26.21 26.28
CA LEU A 157 53.82 27.14 27.24
C LEU A 157 53.00 27.21 28.53
#